data_AF-A0A954RRH3-F1
#
_entry.id   AF-A0A954RRH3-F1
#
_cell.length_a   1.000
_cell.length_b   1.000
_cell.length_c   1.000
_cell.angle_alpha   90.00
_cell.angle_beta   90.00
_cell.angle_gamma   90.00
#
_symmetry.space_group_name_H-M   'P 1'
#
loop_
_entity.id
_entity.type
_entity.pdbx_description
1 polymer ?
#
loop_
_entity_poly.entity_id
_entity_poly.type
_entity_poly.pdbx_seq_one_letter_code
_entity_poly.pdbx_strand_id
1 'polypeptide(L)'
;VVTSVAESGDAMALQLLESAAEELAKLINTTAKKLGLDAQPLPCCCTGGLLLNTPDLQTQIVKNLNAQGIQLADFVPVQEPVWGALKIAQKLLPKSG
;
A
#
# COMPACT_ATOMS: atom_id res chain seq x y z
N VAL A 1 -9.82 16.76 3.08
CA VAL A 1 -10.33 17.31 4.36
C VAL A 1 -9.52 16.76 5.52
N VAL A 2 -9.57 15.46 5.84
CA VAL A 2 -8.74 14.91 6.93
C VAL A 2 -7.25 15.05 6.64
N THR A 3 -6.80 14.65 5.44
CA THR A 3 -5.38 14.75 5.04
C THR A 3 -4.86 16.19 5.06
N SER A 4 -5.59 17.13 4.46
CA SER A 4 -5.24 18.55 4.44
C SER A 4 -5.20 19.20 5.84
N VAL A 5 -6.03 18.71 6.77
CA VAL A 5 -6.05 19.20 8.15
C VAL A 5 -4.89 18.58 8.96
N ALA A 6 -4.56 17.31 8.71
CA ALA A 6 -3.37 16.67 9.26
C ALA A 6 -2.06 17.33 8.77
N GLU A 7 -1.99 17.72 7.50
CA GLU A 7 -0.89 18.51 6.92
C GLU A 7 -0.70 19.86 7.63
N SER A 8 -1.78 20.41 8.19
CA SER A 8 -1.77 21.65 8.97
C SER A 8 -1.37 21.42 10.45
N GLY A 9 -1.02 20.18 10.83
CA GLY A 9 -0.56 19.83 12.18
C GLY A 9 -1.68 19.54 13.18
N ASP A 10 -2.92 19.39 12.73
CA ASP A 10 -4.03 19.05 13.63
C ASP A 10 -3.84 17.67 14.28
N ALA A 11 -3.81 17.65 15.60
CA ALA A 11 -3.50 16.45 16.36
C ALA A 11 -4.52 15.32 16.17
N MET A 12 -5.81 15.66 16.02
CA MET A 12 -6.86 14.66 15.84
C MET A 12 -6.79 14.03 14.45
N ALA A 13 -6.58 14.83 13.41
CA ALA A 13 -6.41 14.34 12.04
C ALA A 13 -5.14 13.49 11.90
N LEU A 14 -4.04 13.88 12.55
CA LEU A 14 -2.81 13.07 12.60
C LEU A 14 -3.06 11.71 13.28
N GLN A 15 -3.76 11.68 14.41
CA GLN A 15 -4.13 10.43 15.08
C GLN A 15 -5.01 9.53 14.21
N LEU A 16 -5.95 10.10 13.46
CA LEU A 16 -6.78 9.33 12.52
C LEU A 16 -5.94 8.67 11.42
N LEU A 17 -4.97 9.39 10.85
CA LEU A 17 -4.08 8.83 9.84
C LEU A 17 -3.18 7.74 10.42
N GLU A 18 -2.66 7.94 11.64
CA GLU A 18 -1.84 6.94 12.33
C GLU A 18 -2.62 5.64 12.60
N SER A 19 -3.85 5.76 13.10
CA SER A 19 -4.75 4.61 13.31
C SER A 19 -5.04 3.88 12.00
N ALA A 20 -5.34 4.62 10.93
CA ALA A 20 -5.60 4.04 9.61
C ALA A 20 -4.36 3.31 9.05
N ALA A 21 -3.16 3.87 9.25
CA ALA A 21 -1.90 3.25 8.86
C ALA A 21 -1.65 1.95 9.62
N GLU A 22 -1.93 1.93 10.92
CA GLU A 22 -1.76 0.75 11.77
C GLU A 22 -2.73 -0.37 11.40
N GLU A 23 -4.00 -0.05 11.19
CA GLU A 23 -5.03 -1.00 10.77
C GLU A 23 -4.71 -1.61 9.41
N LEU A 24 -4.28 -0.79 8.45
CA LEU A 24 -3.89 -1.28 7.13
C LEU A 24 -2.65 -2.18 7.20
N ALA A 25 -1.65 -1.82 8.00
CA ALA A 25 -0.47 -2.68 8.21
C ALA A 25 -0.85 -4.04 8.82
N LYS A 26 -1.77 -4.07 9.81
CA LYS A 26 -2.30 -5.32 10.40
C LYS A 26 -3.00 -6.18 9.35
N LEU A 27 -3.79 -5.58 8.47
CA LEU A 27 -4.48 -6.29 7.40
C LEU A 27 -3.49 -6.89 6.39
N ILE A 28 -2.48 -6.12 5.98
CA ILE A 28 -1.41 -6.58 5.08
C ILE A 28 -0.66 -7.77 5.71
N ASN A 29 -0.20 -7.64 6.95
CA ASN A 29 0.50 -8.70 7.68
C ASN A 29 -0.35 -9.98 7.78
N THR A 30 -1.61 -9.83 8.19
CA THR A 30 -2.54 -10.96 8.30
C THR A 30 -2.74 -11.65 6.95
N THR A 31 -2.86 -10.89 5.87
CA THR A 31 -3.04 -11.42 4.52
C THR A 31 -1.77 -12.13 4.03
N ALA A 32 -0.61 -11.52 4.22
CA ALA A 32 0.68 -12.10 3.85
C ALA A 32 0.90 -13.47 4.53
N LYS A 33 0.64 -13.55 5.85
CA LYS A 33 0.74 -14.80 6.61
C LYS A 33 -0.22 -15.87 6.11
N LYS A 34 -1.48 -15.52 5.86
CA LYS A 34 -2.49 -16.46 5.34
C LYS A 34 -2.11 -17.01 3.95
N LEU A 35 -1.39 -16.23 3.16
CA LEU A 35 -0.92 -16.63 1.84
C LEU A 35 0.48 -17.27 1.85
N GLY A 36 1.14 -17.35 3.02
CA GLY A 36 2.51 -17.86 3.15
C GLY A 36 3.58 -16.97 2.51
N LEU A 37 3.33 -15.66 2.42
CA LEU A 37 4.21 -14.67 1.79
C LEU A 37 5.13 -13.94 2.79
N ASP A 38 5.14 -14.36 4.06
CA ASP A 38 5.90 -13.73 5.15
C ASP A 38 7.32 -14.32 5.37
N ALA A 39 7.68 -15.35 4.60
CA ALA A 39 9.00 -15.99 4.68
C ALA A 39 10.12 -15.20 4.00
N GLN A 40 9.78 -14.21 3.17
CA GLN A 40 10.73 -13.37 2.43
C GLN A 40 10.25 -11.91 2.43
N PRO A 41 11.14 -10.93 2.17
CA PRO A 41 10.72 -9.55 2.00
C PRO A 41 9.61 -9.42 0.95
N LEU A 42 8.48 -8.83 1.35
CA LEU A 42 7.26 -8.77 0.56
C LEU A 42 7.36 -7.64 -0.49
N PRO A 43 7.27 -7.94 -1.79
CA PRO A 43 7.07 -6.90 -2.79
C PRO A 43 5.68 -6.29 -2.60
N CYS A 44 5.60 -4.99 -2.36
CA CYS A 44 4.34 -4.32 -2.13
C CYS A 44 4.13 -3.18 -3.14
N CYS A 45 2.97 -3.18 -3.78
CA CYS A 45 2.52 -2.08 -4.62
C CYS A 45 1.28 -1.45 -3.99
N CYS A 46 1.18 -0.13 -3.99
CA CYS A 46 0.03 0.59 -3.49
C CYS A 46 -0.61 1.46 -4.58
N THR A 47 -1.92 1.63 -4.51
CA THR A 47 -2.68 2.48 -5.44
C THR A 47 -3.91 3.06 -4.72
N GLY A 48 -4.71 3.84 -5.43
CA GLY A 48 -5.87 4.53 -4.88
C GLY A 48 -5.54 5.93 -4.38
N GLY A 49 -6.48 6.87 -4.56
CA GLY A 49 -6.23 8.30 -4.39
C GLY A 49 -5.73 8.71 -3.01
N LEU A 50 -6.14 8.03 -1.93
CA LEU A 50 -5.64 8.35 -0.58
C LEU A 50 -4.16 8.00 -0.42
N LEU A 51 -3.78 6.75 -0.77
CA LEU A 51 -2.41 6.27 -0.63
C LEU A 51 -1.47 7.03 -1.57
N LEU A 52 -1.88 7.28 -2.82
CA LEU A 52 -1.05 7.96 -3.81
C LEU A 52 -0.80 9.44 -3.49
N ASN A 53 -1.73 10.12 -2.81
CA ASN A 53 -1.64 11.55 -2.52
C ASN A 53 -1.25 11.87 -1.07
N THR A 54 -0.94 10.88 -0.24
CA THR A 54 -0.58 11.09 1.18
C THR A 54 0.73 10.37 1.52
N PRO A 55 1.90 10.97 1.21
CA PRO A 55 3.21 10.34 1.45
C PRO A 55 3.49 9.96 2.92
N ASP A 56 2.99 10.77 3.85
CA ASP A 56 3.14 10.49 5.29
C ASP A 56 2.42 9.21 5.69
N LEU A 57 1.23 8.97 5.12
CA LEU A 57 0.48 7.73 5.34
C LEU A 57 1.27 6.52 4.82
N GLN A 58 1.88 6.62 3.63
CA GLN A 58 2.75 5.56 3.10
C GLN A 58 3.90 5.25 4.06
N THR A 59 4.57 6.29 4.55
CA THR A 59 5.69 6.17 5.50
C THR A 59 5.25 5.49 6.81
N GLN A 60 4.10 5.88 7.35
CA GLN A 60 3.56 5.27 8.57
C GLN A 60 3.17 3.81 8.36
N ILE A 61 2.60 3.44 7.21
CA ILE A 61 2.31 2.04 6.86
C ILE A 61 3.59 1.22 6.86
N VAL A 62 4.64 1.68 6.18
CA VAL A 62 5.94 0.98 6.12
C VAL A 62 6.55 0.84 7.52
N LYS A 63 6.51 1.90 8.33
CA LYS A 63 6.97 1.86 9.72
C LYS A 63 6.21 0.80 10.54
N ASN A 64 4.88 0.77 10.43
CA ASN A 64 4.04 -0.18 11.16
C ASN A 64 4.25 -1.62 10.69
N LEU A 65 4.48 -1.85 9.40
CA LEU A 65 4.81 -3.18 8.86
C LEU A 65 6.14 -3.69 9.41
N ASN A 66 7.17 -2.84 9.41
CA ASN A 66 8.48 -3.17 9.98
C ASN A 66 8.37 -3.50 11.47
N ALA A 67 7.59 -2.72 12.23
CA ALA A 67 7.36 -2.98 13.66
C ALA A 67 6.61 -4.31 13.91
N GLN A 68 5.83 -4.77 12.94
CA GLN A 68 5.14 -6.06 12.98
C GLN A 68 5.98 -7.24 12.45
N GLY A 69 7.25 -7.00 12.09
CA GLY A 69 8.18 -8.01 11.59
C GLY A 69 8.01 -8.34 10.11
N ILE A 70 7.18 -7.59 9.37
CA ILE A 70 7.08 -7.71 7.91
C ILE A 70 8.11 -6.79 7.29
N GLN A 71 9.10 -7.35 6.62
CA GLN A 71 10.00 -6.58 5.77
C GLN A 71 9.40 -6.47 4.38
N LEU A 72 9.37 -5.25 3.84
CA LEU A 72 9.04 -5.04 2.44
C LEU A 72 10.31 -5.08 1.60
N ALA A 73 10.26 -5.74 0.45
CA ALA A 73 11.31 -5.62 -0.56
C ALA A 73 11.27 -4.22 -1.17
N ASP A 74 10.05 -3.78 -1.55
CA ASP A 74 9.75 -2.47 -2.10
C ASP A 74 8.34 -2.04 -1.65
N PHE A 75 8.09 -0.72 -1.64
CA PHE A 75 6.76 -0.13 -1.50
C PHE A 75 6.51 0.83 -2.67
N VAL A 76 5.89 0.33 -3.74
CA VAL A 76 5.81 1.02 -5.03
C VAL A 76 4.43 1.65 -5.24
N PRO A 77 4.32 2.99 -5.35
CA PRO A 77 3.07 3.63 -5.76
C PRO A 77 2.80 3.41 -7.26
N VAL A 78 1.60 2.93 -7.57
CA VAL A 78 1.12 2.65 -8.93
C VAL A 78 0.02 3.65 -9.28
N GLN A 79 0.38 4.66 -10.09
CA GLN A 79 -0.53 5.73 -10.51
C GLN A 79 -1.63 5.23 -11.46
N GLU A 80 -1.25 4.38 -12.41
CA GLU A 80 -2.12 3.91 -13.49
C GLU A 80 -2.30 2.38 -13.42
N PRO A 81 -3.04 1.85 -12.43
CA PRO A 81 -3.21 0.41 -12.26
C PRO A 81 -3.93 -0.24 -13.45
N VAL A 82 -4.68 0.56 -14.24
CA VAL A 82 -5.40 0.11 -15.44
C VAL A 82 -4.49 -0.50 -16.51
N TRP A 83 -3.22 -0.09 -16.59
CA TRP A 83 -2.26 -0.73 -17.50
C TRP A 83 -2.06 -2.21 -17.24
N GLY A 84 -2.26 -2.67 -15.99
CA GLY A 84 -2.21 -4.08 -15.63
C GLY A 84 -3.26 -4.89 -16.39
N ALA A 85 -4.49 -4.37 -16.49
CA ALA A 85 -5.57 -5.03 -17.21
C ALA A 85 -5.26 -5.15 -18.72
N LEU A 86 -4.72 -4.09 -19.33
CA LEU A 86 -4.31 -4.12 -20.74
C LEU A 86 -3.20 -5.15 -21.00
N LYS A 87 -2.19 -5.22 -20.12
CA LYS A 87 -1.12 -6.22 -20.22
C LYS A 87 -1.64 -7.65 -20.08
N ILE A 88 -2.63 -7.87 -19.21
CA ILE A 88 -3.28 -9.18 -19.07
C ILE A 88 -4.07 -9.52 -20.34
N ALA A 89 -4.89 -8.58 -20.84
CA ALA A 89 -5.66 -8.78 -22.07
C ALA A 89 -4.76 -9.10 -23.27
N GLN A 90 -3.64 -8.39 -23.43
CA GLN A 90 -2.67 -8.64 -24.49
C GLN A 90 -2.09 -10.07 -24.43
N LYS A 91 -1.85 -10.61 -23.23
CA LYS A 91 -1.37 -12.01 -23.06
C LYS A 91 -2.42 -13.06 -23.40
N LEU A 92 -3.70 -12.71 -23.36
CA LEU A 92 -4.82 -13.60 -23.69
C LEU A 92 -5.16 -13.58 -25.18
N LEU A 93 -4.69 -12.59 -25.93
CA LEU A 93 -4.87 -12.55 -27.37
C LEU A 93 -4.00 -13.65 -28.02
N PRO A 94 -4.53 -14.44 -28.97
CA PRO A 94 -3.73 -15.39 -29.72
C PRO A 94 -2.63 -14.64 -30.47
N LYS A 95 -1.40 -15.18 -30.45
CA LYS A 95 -0.29 -14.60 -31.21
C LYS A 95 -0.67 -14.61 -32.69
N SER A 96 -0.83 -13.43 -33.28
CA SER A 96 -0.90 -13.30 -34.74
C SER A 96 0.45 -13.75 -35.29
N GLY A 97 0.44 -14.88 -36.01
CA GLY A 97 1.59 -15.34 -36.80
C GLY A 97 1.81 -14.47 -38.02
#